data_AF-A0A2I1GYI2-F1
#
_entry.id   AF-A0A2I1GYI2-F1
#
_cell.length_a   1.000
_cell.length_b   1.000
_cell.length_c   1.000
_cell.angle_alpha   90.00
_cell.angle_beta   90.00
_cell.angle_gamma   90.00
#
_symmetry.space_group_name_H-M   'P 1'
#
loop_
_entity.id
_entity.type
_entity.pdbx_description
1 polymer ?
#
loop_
_entity_poly.entity_id
_entity_poly.type
_entity_poly.pdbx_seq_one_letter_code
_entity_poly.pdbx_strand_id
1 'polypeptide(L)' 'IINNTDEIEKFRCGLLLQGEDSITEYYSEVKRCNDVVKLCKDHLKNVFINELAPENKNSVLIKFGYKSSS' A
#
# COMPACT_ATOMS: atom_id res chain seq x y z
N ILE A 1 -13.93 -18.91 -5.15
CA ILE A 1 -12.73 -18.89 -4.28
C ILE A 1 -12.14 -17.50 -4.49
N ILE A 2 -12.19 -16.64 -3.47
CA ILE A 2 -11.68 -15.26 -3.59
C ILE A 2 -10.15 -15.36 -3.63
N ASN A 3 -9.52 -14.71 -4.61
CA ASN A 3 -8.10 -14.79 -4.95
C ASN A 3 -7.18 -14.12 -3.90
N ASN A 4 -7.38 -14.38 -2.61
CA ASN A 4 -6.54 -13.85 -1.52
C ASN A 4 -5.05 -14.20 -1.70
N THR A 5 -4.73 -15.31 -2.38
CA THR A 5 -3.34 -15.69 -2.67
C THR A 5 -2.66 -14.69 -3.60
N ASP A 6 -3.38 -14.14 -4.58
CA ASP A 6 -2.80 -13.22 -5.57
C ASP A 6 -2.43 -11.87 -4.93
N GLU A 7 -3.31 -11.34 -4.07
CA GLU A 7 -3.07 -10.10 -3.32
C GLU A 7 -1.91 -10.24 -2.32
N ILE A 8 -1.83 -11.38 -1.63
CA ILE A 8 -0.73 -11.68 -0.69
C ILE A 8 0.61 -11.76 -1.43
N GLU A 9 0.66 -12.42 -2.58
CA GLU A 9 1.89 -12.54 -3.38
C GLU A 9 2.27 -11.20 -4.03
N LYS A 10 1.29 -10.41 -4.49
CA LYS A 10 1.51 -9.03 -4.93
C LYS A 10 2.07 -8.16 -3.81
N PHE A 11 1.52 -8.25 -2.60
CA PHE A 11 2.01 -7.52 -1.43
C PHE A 11 3.47 -7.90 -1.12
N ARG A 12 3.79 -9.19 -1.10
CA ARG A 12 5.18 -9.68 -0.89
C ARG A 12 6.16 -9.13 -1.93
N CYS A 13 5.72 -9.02 -3.17
CA CYS A 13 6.53 -8.48 -4.26
C CYS A 13 6.54 -6.95 -4.33
N GLY A 14 5.75 -6.26 -3.49
CA GLY A 14 5.57 -4.81 -3.55
C GLY A 14 4.81 -4.34 -4.80
N LEU A 15 3.90 -5.16 -5.32
CA LEU A 15 3.11 -4.93 -6.54
C LEU A 15 1.61 -4.80 -6.26
N LEU A 16 1.22 -4.62 -4.98
CA LEU A 16 -0.18 -4.44 -4.61
C LEU A 16 -0.56 -2.97 -4.84
N LEU A 17 -1.28 -2.70 -5.93
CA LEU A 17 -1.67 -1.37 -6.37
C LEU A 17 -2.96 -0.90 -5.71
N GLN A 18 -3.10 0.42 -5.49
CA GLN A 18 -4.38 1.02 -5.07
C GLN A 18 -5.50 0.78 -6.10
N GLY A 19 -5.20 0.85 -7.40
CA GLY A 19 -6.23 0.74 -8.45
C GLY A 19 -7.31 1.82 -8.31
N GLU A 20 -8.57 1.40 -8.31
CA GLU A 20 -9.75 2.27 -8.16
C GLU A 20 -10.21 2.40 -6.69
N ASP A 21 -9.57 1.70 -5.76
CA ASP A 21 -9.96 1.69 -4.35
C ASP A 21 -9.69 3.05 -3.69
N SER A 22 -10.48 3.39 -2.68
CA SER A 22 -10.14 4.53 -1.84
C SER A 22 -8.85 4.27 -1.05
N ILE A 23 -8.18 5.34 -0.60
CA ILE A 23 -6.95 5.24 0.20
C ILE A 23 -7.16 4.36 1.44
N THR A 24 -8.34 4.44 2.06
CA THR A 24 -8.68 3.69 3.28
C THR A 24 -8.89 2.20 3.00
N GLU A 25 -9.56 1.86 1.89
CA GLU A 25 -9.75 0.47 1.44
C GLU A 25 -8.41 -0.16 1.10
N TYR A 26 -7.61 0.52 0.28
CA TYR A 26 -6.27 0.08 -0.08
C TYR A 26 -5.37 -0.12 1.17
N TYR A 27 -5.37 0.83 2.11
CA TYR A 27 -4.62 0.67 3.36
C TYR A 27 -5.08 -0.54 4.18
N SER A 28 -6.39 -0.78 4.24
CA SER A 28 -6.96 -1.93 4.97
C SER A 28 -6.51 -3.25 4.36
N GLU A 29 -6.40 -3.32 3.03
CA GLU A 29 -5.93 -4.50 2.32
C GLU A 29 -4.42 -4.74 2.51
N VAL A 30 -3.60 -3.69 2.36
CA VAL A 30 -2.15 -3.75 2.62
C VAL A 30 -1.90 -4.20 4.07
N LYS A 31 -2.67 -3.68 5.03
CA LYS A 31 -2.58 -4.07 6.44
C LYS A 31 -2.96 -5.53 6.64
N ARG A 32 -4.08 -5.98 6.04
CA ARG A 32 -4.53 -7.38 6.09
C ARG A 32 -3.46 -8.32 5.53
N CYS A 33 -2.86 -7.99 4.39
CA CYS A 33 -1.76 -8.77 3.80
C CYS A 33 -0.55 -8.83 4.73
N ASN A 34 -0.18 -7.69 5.35
CA ASN A 34 0.92 -7.66 6.31
C ASN A 34 0.63 -8.46 7.58
N ASP A 35 -0.61 -8.51 8.08
CA ASP A 35 -0.97 -9.30 9.25
C ASP A 35 -0.83 -10.82 8.98
N VAL A 36 -1.02 -11.24 7.72
CA VAL A 36 -0.80 -12.63 7.27
C VAL A 36 0.68 -12.93 7.07
N VAL A 37 1.41 -12.08 6.33
CA VAL A 37 2.82 -12.33 5.97
C VAL A 37 3.78 -11.98 7.11
N LYS A 38 3.39 -11.08 8.01
CA LYS A 38 4.15 -10.57 9.15
C LYS A 38 5.47 -9.90 8.78
N LEU A 39 5.47 -9.08 7.73
CA LEU A 39 6.63 -8.27 7.35
C LEU A 39 6.78 -7.05 8.26
N CYS A 40 7.95 -6.40 8.18
CA CYS A 40 8.26 -5.25 9.02
C CYS A 40 7.42 -4.01 8.64
N LYS A 41 7.27 -3.08 9.59
CA LYS A 41 6.51 -1.84 9.38
C LYS A 41 7.04 -1.00 8.22
N ASP A 42 8.34 -1.05 7.96
CA ASP A 42 8.95 -0.29 6.86
C ASP A 42 8.57 -0.88 5.50
N HIS A 43 8.47 -2.21 5.40
CA HIS A 43 7.95 -2.85 4.20
C HIS A 43 6.49 -2.47 3.94
N LEU A 44 5.63 -2.53 4.97
CA LEU A 44 4.23 -2.09 4.86
C LEU A 44 4.13 -0.63 4.41
N LYS A 45 4.93 0.27 4.99
CA LYS A 45 4.96 1.68 4.59
C LYS A 45 5.41 1.84 3.14
N ASN A 46 6.42 1.09 2.73
CA ASN A 46 6.97 1.17 1.37
C ASN A 46 5.93 0.75 0.33
N VAL A 47 5.26 -0.39 0.53
CA VAL A 47 4.19 -0.85 -0.36
C VAL A 47 3.05 0.15 -0.38
N PHE A 48 2.60 0.60 0.80
CA PHE A 48 1.52 1.58 0.88
C PHE A 48 1.87 2.88 0.12
N ILE A 49 3.04 3.47 0.35
CA ILE A 49 3.38 4.77 -0.26
C ILE A 49 3.70 4.64 -1.75
N ASN A 50 4.42 3.60 -2.16
CA ASN A 50 4.89 3.48 -3.53
C ASN A 50 3.77 3.19 -4.51
N GLU A 51 2.85 2.31 -4.11
CA GLU A 51 1.80 1.78 -4.96
C GLU A 51 0.46 2.52 -4.80
N LEU A 52 0.46 3.64 -4.08
CA LEU A 52 -0.63 4.62 -4.11
C LEU A 52 -0.78 5.21 -5.51
N ALA A 53 -2.03 5.47 -5.89
CA ALA A 53 -2.33 6.19 -7.12
C ALA A 53 -1.65 7.58 -7.11
N PRO A 54 -1.06 8.03 -8.24
CA PRO A 54 -0.31 9.28 -8.31
C PRO A 54 -1.05 10.51 -7.73
N GLU A 55 -2.36 10.58 -7.94
CA GLU A 55 -3.25 11.63 -7.45
C GLU A 55 -3.34 11.69 -5.92
N ASN A 56 -3.21 10.55 -5.25
CA ASN A 56 -3.31 10.42 -3.80
C ASN A 56 -1.92 10.45 -3.15
N LYS A 57 -0.88 10.13 -3.89
CA LYS A 57 0.49 10.04 -3.38
C LYS A 57 0.96 11.37 -2.78
N ASN A 58 0.69 12.49 -3.45
CA ASN A 58 1.12 13.80 -2.95
C ASN A 58 0.37 14.21 -1.66
N SER A 59 -0.94 13.96 -1.58
CA SER A 59 -1.74 14.30 -0.40
C SER A 59 -1.31 13.47 0.83
N VAL A 60 -1.01 12.19 0.62
CA VAL A 60 -0.48 11.29 1.65
C VAL A 60 0.92 11.73 2.07
N LEU A 61 1.85 11.95 1.13
CA LEU A 61 3.22 12.36 1.44
C LEU A 61 3.27 13.66 2.28
N ILE A 62 2.49 14.67 1.90
CA ILE A 62 2.37 15.92 2.66
C ILE A 62 1.86 15.65 4.09
N LYS A 63 0.82 14.81 4.23
CA LYS A 63 0.26 14.45 5.55
C LYS A 63 1.26 13.67 6.43
N PHE A 64 2.15 12.89 5.81
CA PHE A 64 3.22 12.18 6.51
C PHE A 64 4.50 13.00 6.69
N GLY A 65 4.51 14.28 6.29
CA GLY A 65 5.65 15.18 6.44
C GLY A 65 6.80 14.91 5.47
N TYR A 66 6.58 14.09 4.43
CA TYR A 66 7.51 13.95 3.33
C TYR A 66 7.38 15.17 2.42
N LYS A 67 8.45 15.96 2.31
CA LYS A 67 8.51 17.01 1.28
C LYS A 67 8.55 16.34 -0.08
N SER A 68 7.54 16.62 -0.90
CA SER A 68 7.61 16.43 -2.35
C SER A 68 8.84 17.20 -2.82
N SER A 69 9.90 16.49 -3.20
CA SER A 69 11.08 17.12 -3.79
C SER A 69 10.65 17.59 -5.17
N SER A 70 10.43 18.90 -5.31
CA SER A 70 10.33 19.57 -6.61
C SER A 70 11.72 19.75 -7.22
#